data_AF-A0A426QUB6-F1
#
_entry.id   AF-A0A426QUB6-F1
#
_cell.length_a   1.000
_cell.length_b   1.000
_cell.length_c   1.000
_cell.angle_alpha   90.00
_cell.angle_beta   90.00
_cell.angle_gamma   90.00
#
_symmetry.space_group_name_H-M   'P 1'
#
loop_
_entity.id
_entity.type
_entity.pdbx_description
1 polymer ?
#
loop_
_entity_poly.entity_id
_entity_poly.type
_entity_poly.pdbx_seq_one_letter_code
_entity_poly.pdbx_strand_id
1 'polypeptide(L)'
;MTQAGRSEDDRIIDFALRWLPYGGGPAEDIVVGFGISPREFFARLDTLLRGPARPPHLDRAAVAALLRMCSRRLRMNEDIA
;
A
#
# COMPACT_ATOMS: atom_id res chain seq x y z
N MET A 1 8.35 3.47 -28.68
CA MET A 1 8.14 2.37 -27.71
C MET A 1 8.56 2.87 -26.34
N THR A 2 7.69 3.60 -25.65
CA THR A 2 8.00 4.07 -24.28
C THR A 2 7.56 2.97 -23.34
N GLN A 3 8.51 2.26 -22.74
CA GLN A 3 8.21 1.44 -21.58
C GLN A 3 7.66 2.39 -20.52
N ALA A 4 6.34 2.42 -20.35
CA ALA A 4 5.71 3.07 -19.21
C ALA A 4 6.21 2.29 -17.99
N GLY A 5 7.33 2.73 -17.41
CA GLY A 5 7.83 2.19 -16.17
C GLY A 5 6.70 2.29 -15.16
N ARG A 6 6.29 1.14 -14.60
CA ARG A 6 5.24 1.09 -13.57
C ARG A 6 5.53 2.19 -12.55
N SER A 7 4.54 3.04 -12.29
CA SER A 7 4.72 4.09 -11.31
C SER A 7 5.03 3.47 -9.95
N GLU A 8 5.70 4.20 -9.08
CA GLU A 8 5.90 3.73 -7.70
C GLU A 8 4.57 3.43 -7.01
N ASP A 9 3.53 4.18 -7.34
CA ASP A 9 2.18 4.01 -6.82
C ASP A 9 1.56 2.68 -7.26
N ASP A 10 1.75 2.26 -8.52
CA ASP A 10 1.33 0.94 -8.99
C ASP A 10 2.06 -0.18 -8.25
N ARG A 11 3.36 -0.01 -7.98
CA ARG A 11 4.16 -0.99 -7.22
C ARG A 11 3.67 -1.11 -5.78
N ILE A 12 3.31 0.01 -5.14
CA ILE A 12 2.73 0.03 -3.78
C ILE A 12 1.42 -0.77 -3.76
N ILE A 13 0.54 -0.55 -4.74
CA ILE A 13 -0.75 -1.24 -4.83
C ILE A 13 -0.58 -2.74 -5.10
N ASP A 14 0.28 -3.10 -6.06
CA ASP A 14 0.59 -4.51 -6.39
C ASP A 14 1.14 -5.25 -5.17
N PHE A 15 2.05 -4.62 -4.42
CA PHE A 15 2.60 -5.19 -3.19
C PHE A 15 1.50 -5.37 -2.14
N ALA A 16 0.69 -4.33 -1.89
CA ALA A 16 -0.36 -4.38 -0.90
C ALA A 16 -1.43 -5.44 -1.22
N LEU A 17 -1.76 -5.64 -2.50
CA LEU A 17 -2.67 -6.69 -2.94
C LEU A 17 -2.11 -8.09 -2.71
N ARG A 18 -0.84 -8.31 -3.06
CA ARG A 18 -0.15 -9.58 -2.82
C ARG A 18 -0.18 -9.96 -1.34
N TRP A 19 -0.01 -8.97 -0.47
CA TRP A 19 0.07 -9.17 0.98
C TRP A 19 -1.24 -8.98 1.73
N LEU A 20 -2.33 -8.66 1.04
CA LEU A 20 -3.65 -8.45 1.64
C LEU A 20 -4.14 -9.65 2.46
N PRO A 21 -3.99 -10.92 2.01
CA PRO A 21 -4.37 -12.09 2.82
C PRO A 21 -3.58 -12.22 4.12
N TYR A 22 -2.39 -11.64 4.17
CA TYR A 22 -1.47 -11.69 5.32
C TYR A 22 -1.50 -10.40 6.15
N GLY A 23 -2.36 -9.43 5.81
CA GLY A 23 -2.52 -8.19 6.57
C GLY A 23 -1.52 -7.08 6.24
N GLY A 24 -0.87 -7.11 5.08
CA GLY A 24 -0.12 -5.96 4.54
C GLY A 24 1.40 -6.10 4.48
N GLY A 25 1.92 -7.30 4.70
CA GLY A 25 3.33 -7.63 4.46
C GLY A 25 4.26 -7.21 5.59
N PRO A 26 5.47 -7.78 5.62
CA PRO A 26 6.44 -7.50 6.68
C PRO A 26 7.08 -6.12 6.46
N ALA A 27 7.46 -5.47 7.57
CA ALA A 27 8.04 -4.13 7.55
C ALA A 27 9.38 -4.09 6.80
N GLU A 28 10.18 -5.14 6.92
CA GLU A 28 11.48 -5.27 6.25
C GLU A 28 11.36 -5.26 4.72
N ASP A 29 10.39 -5.99 4.15
CA ASP A 29 10.17 -6.01 2.70
C ASP A 29 9.71 -4.64 2.18
N ILE A 30 8.95 -3.89 2.98
CA ILE A 30 8.53 -2.53 2.62
C ILE A 30 9.75 -1.61 2.57
N VAL A 31 10.61 -1.65 3.59
CA VAL A 31 11.83 -0.83 3.63
C VAL A 31 12.79 -1.21 2.52
N VAL A 32 13.03 -2.50 2.29
CA VAL A 32 13.92 -2.99 1.23
C VAL A 32 13.36 -2.70 -0.17
N GLY A 33 12.06 -2.87 -0.37
CA GLY A 33 11.42 -2.72 -1.68
C GLY A 33 11.15 -1.27 -2.09
N PHE A 34 10.88 -0.39 -1.13
CA PHE A 34 10.42 0.98 -1.38
C PHE A 34 11.31 2.06 -0.75
N GLY A 35 12.24 1.71 0.14
CA GLY A 35 13.14 2.67 0.79
C GLY A 35 12.46 3.61 1.79
N ILE A 36 11.19 3.35 2.13
CA ILE A 36 10.37 4.18 3.03
C ILE A 36 9.95 3.39 4.26
N SER A 37 9.61 4.11 5.33
CA SER A 37 9.09 3.48 6.54
C SER A 37 7.74 2.77 6.26
N PRO A 38 7.40 1.70 7.00
CA PRO A 38 6.10 1.05 6.88
C PRO A 38 4.93 2.02 7.07
N ARG A 39 5.06 2.97 7.99
CA ARG A 39 4.04 3.99 8.23
C ARG A 39 3.82 4.87 7.00
N GLU A 40 4.90 5.35 6.39
CA GLU A 40 4.84 6.17 5.19
C GLU A 40 4.25 5.39 4.00
N PHE A 41 4.62 4.11 3.87
CA PHE A 41 4.03 3.21 2.88
C PHE A 41 2.50 3.11 3.02
N PHE A 42 1.99 2.81 4.23
CA PHE A 42 0.53 2.69 4.44
C PHE A 42 -0.20 4.03 4.33
N ALA A 43 0.43 5.14 4.71
CA ALA A 43 -0.14 6.48 4.54
C ALA A 43 -0.27 6.87 3.05
N ARG A 44 0.77 6.58 2.27
CA ARG A 44 0.76 6.79 0.82
C ARG A 44 -0.27 5.89 0.15
N LEU A 45 -0.34 4.62 0.53
CA LEU A 45 -1.37 3.70 0.04
C LEU A 45 -2.80 4.19 0.36
N ASP A 46 -3.09 4.67 1.57
CA ASP A 46 -4.40 5.23 1.91
C ASP A 46 -4.75 6.44 1.03
N THR A 47 -3.76 7.33 0.78
CA THR A 47 -3.91 8.49 -0.09
C THR A 47 -4.21 8.08 -1.54
N LEU A 48 -3.49 7.08 -2.07
CA LEU A 48 -3.69 6.55 -3.42
C LEU A 48 -5.07 5.93 -3.60
N LEU A 49 -5.55 5.18 -2.60
CA LEU A 49 -6.86 4.51 -2.66
C LEU A 49 -8.04 5.49 -2.57
N ARG A 50 -7.84 6.65 -1.93
CA ARG A 50 -8.84 7.73 -1.83
C ARG A 50 -8.75 8.75 -2.97
N GLY A 51 -7.59 8.84 -3.62
CA GLY A 51 -7.32 9.80 -4.67
C GLY A 51 -7.76 9.38 -6.07
N PRO A 52 -7.65 10.30 -7.05
CA PRO A 52 -7.97 10.02 -8.45
C PRO A 52 -6.95 9.10 -9.14
N ALA A 53 -5.77 8.90 -8.54
CA ALA A 53 -4.73 8.00 -9.02
C ALA A 53 -5.02 6.51 -8.77
N ARG A 54 -6.18 6.17 -8.18
CA ARG A 54 -6.58 4.80 -7.95
C ARG A 54 -6.72 4.04 -9.28
N PRO A 55 -6.09 2.86 -9.44
CA PRO A 55 -6.23 2.06 -10.64
C PRO A 55 -7.70 1.67 -10.90
N PRO A 56 -8.21 1.81 -12.14
CA PRO A 56 -9.62 1.60 -12.46
C PRO A 56 -10.04 0.12 -12.40
N HIS A 57 -9.08 -0.80 -12.50
CA HIS A 57 -9.31 -2.25 -12.44
C HIS A 57 -9.40 -2.79 -11.00
N LEU A 58 -9.22 -1.93 -9.99
CA LEU A 58 -9.26 -2.33 -8.60
C LEU A 58 -10.71 -2.39 -8.10
N ASP A 59 -11.20 -3.59 -7.79
CA ASP A 59 -12.56 -3.79 -7.31
C ASP A 59 -12.83 -3.04 -6.00
N ARG A 60 -14.06 -2.55 -5.82
CA ARG A 60 -14.47 -1.82 -4.61
C ARG A 60 -14.24 -2.65 -3.33
N ALA A 61 -14.42 -3.96 -3.40
CA ALA A 61 -14.18 -4.86 -2.28
C ALA A 61 -12.68 -4.90 -1.90
N ALA A 62 -11.79 -4.95 -2.89
CA ALA A 62 -10.35 -4.92 -2.68
C ALA A 62 -9.90 -3.57 -2.10
N VAL A 63 -10.40 -2.46 -2.65
CA VAL A 63 -10.17 -1.11 -2.11
C VAL A 63 -10.57 -1.02 -0.64
N ALA A 64 -11.79 -1.47 -0.31
CA ALA A 64 -12.28 -1.44 1.06
C ALA A 64 -11.43 -2.31 2.01
N ALA A 65 -10.96 -3.47 1.54
CA ALA A 65 -10.08 -4.33 2.32
C ALA A 65 -8.70 -3.69 2.58
N LEU A 66 -8.11 -3.07 1.55
CA LEU A 66 -6.84 -2.34 1.66
C LEU A 66 -6.97 -1.13 2.61
N LEU A 67 -8.04 -0.34 2.50
CA LEU A 67 -8.28 0.80 3.41
C LEU A 67 -8.43 0.35 4.87
N ARG A 68 -9.13 -0.77 5.12
CA ARG A 68 -9.24 -1.35 6.48
C ARG A 68 -7.87 -1.79 7.01
N MET A 69 -7.05 -2.38 6.16
CA MET A 69 -5.69 -2.79 6.49
C MET A 69 -4.80 -1.58 6.81
N CYS A 70 -4.79 -0.54 5.95
CA CYS A 70 -4.06 0.71 6.21
C CYS A 70 -4.47 1.32 7.55
N SER A 71 -5.78 1.44 7.79
CA SER A 71 -6.31 1.99 9.04
C SER A 71 -5.88 1.18 10.27
N ARG A 72 -5.83 -0.16 10.16
CA ARG A 72 -5.38 -1.03 11.25
C ARG A 72 -3.88 -0.85 11.52
N ARG A 73 -3.05 -0.83 10.47
CA ARG A 73 -1.60 -0.69 10.57
C ARG A 73 -1.18 0.67 11.08
N LEU A 74 -1.81 1.74 10.60
CA LEU A 74 -1.54 3.10 11.07
C LEU A 74 -1.93 3.32 12.53
N ARG A 75 -2.93 2.57 13.06
CA ARG A 75 -3.28 2.58 14.49
C ARG A 75 -2.39 1.71 15.36
N MET A 76 -1.92 0.57 14.86
CA MET A 76 -1.09 -0.36 15.66
C MET A 76 0.38 0.07 15.75
N ASN A 77 0.84 1.00 14.91
CA ASN A 77 2.26 1.36 14.81
C ASN A 77 2.62 2.62 15.62
N GLU A 78 1.96 2.84 16.77
CA GLU A 78 2.31 3.91 17.72
C GLU A 78 3.39 3.50 18.74
N ASP A 79 3.84 2.25 18.77
CA ASP A 79 4.73 1.76 19.83
C ASP A 79 5.91 0.96 19.28
N ILE A 80 6.94 1.63 18.77
CA ILE A 80 8.36 1.33 19.08
C ILE A 80 9.11 2.66 18.93
N ALA A 81 9.14 3.43 20.03
CA ALA A 81 10.17 4.42 20.30
C ALA A 81 11.38 3.72 20.93
#